data_AF-A0A536NV51-F1
#
_entry.id   AF-A0A536NV51-F1
#
_cell.length_a   1.000
_cell.length_b   1.000
_cell.length_c   1.000
_cell.angle_alpha   90.00
_cell.angle_beta   90.00
_cell.angle_gamma   90.00
#
_symmetry.space_group_name_H-M   'P 1'
#
loop_
_entity.id
_entity.type
_entity.pdbx_description
1 polymer ?
#
loop_
_entity_poly.entity_id
_entity_poly.type
_entity_poly.pdbx_seq_one_letter_code
_entity_poly.pdbx_strand_id
1 'polypeptide(L)'
;MPPEVPRAFERRADGFRHAAAGGLWLAPLVYLERARYGPGWYGKVVSADPQRLLAWAISKGIPQRALQVKSLPDVDMPRATRRRLPGYHIDLWGARLALAYDPQMLARRRDSSSAPPLSTRTR
;
A
#
# COMPACT_ATOMS: atom_id res chain seq x y z
N MET A 1 6.96 23.02 4.81
CA MET A 1 7.44 22.21 3.66
C MET A 1 6.25 21.49 3.05
N PRO A 2 6.16 21.33 1.72
CA PRO A 2 5.09 20.55 1.11
C PRO A 2 5.10 19.11 1.63
N PRO A 3 3.93 18.45 1.76
CA PRO A 3 3.87 17.07 2.17
C PRO A 3 4.60 16.18 1.16
N GLU A 4 5.47 15.32 1.65
CA GLU A 4 6.23 14.39 0.81
C GLU A 4 5.29 13.42 0.08
N VAL A 5 5.64 13.05 -1.15
CA VAL A 5 4.84 12.14 -1.97
C VAL A 5 5.30 10.69 -1.72
N PRO A 6 4.37 9.75 -1.45
CA PRO A 6 4.72 8.33 -1.32
C PRO A 6 5.41 7.78 -2.57
N ARG A 7 6.50 7.04 -2.36
CA ARG A 7 7.33 6.49 -3.43
C ARG A 7 7.06 5.00 -3.65
N ALA A 8 6.90 4.61 -4.91
CA ALA A 8 6.86 3.21 -5.31
C ALA A 8 8.28 2.66 -5.56
N PHE A 9 8.44 1.36 -5.37
CA PHE A 9 9.70 0.63 -5.60
C PHE A 9 9.40 -0.65 -6.36
N GLU A 10 10.31 -1.04 -7.26
CA GLU A 10 10.20 -2.30 -8.01
C GLU A 10 10.29 -3.50 -7.07
N ARG A 11 11.27 -3.49 -6.16
CA ARG A 11 11.47 -4.56 -5.18
C ARG A 11 10.82 -4.18 -3.86
N ARG A 12 10.05 -5.12 -3.32
CA ARG A 12 9.38 -4.96 -2.02
C ARG A 12 10.37 -4.71 -0.87
N ALA A 13 11.56 -5.30 -0.95
CA ALA A 13 12.62 -5.10 0.05
C ALA A 13 13.05 -3.63 0.12
N ASP A 14 13.20 -2.95 -1.02
CA ASP A 14 13.62 -1.54 -1.05
C ASP A 14 12.54 -0.62 -0.46
N GLY A 15 11.27 -0.94 -0.72
CA GLY A 15 10.15 -0.27 -0.08
C GLY A 15 10.14 -0.46 1.45
N PHE A 16 10.44 -1.67 1.95
CA PHE A 16 10.58 -1.90 3.38
C PHE A 16 11.73 -1.11 4.01
N ARG A 17 12.92 -1.07 3.36
CA ARG A 17 14.05 -0.25 3.82
C ARG A 17 13.69 1.22 3.88
N HIS A 18 13.09 1.73 2.81
CA HIS A 18 12.66 3.12 2.73
C HIS A 18 11.67 3.47 3.84
N ALA A 19 10.65 2.63 4.06
CA ALA A 19 9.69 2.81 5.13
C ALA A 19 10.34 2.75 6.52
N ALA A 20 11.25 1.79 6.74
CA ALA A 20 11.97 1.64 8.00
C ALA A 20 12.86 2.84 8.32
N ALA A 21 13.42 3.50 7.29
CA ALA A 21 14.16 4.77 7.42
C ALA A 21 13.26 6.00 7.61
N GLY A 22 11.94 5.82 7.77
CA GLY A 22 10.98 6.91 7.95
C GLY A 22 10.42 7.50 6.65
N GLY A 23 10.80 6.97 5.48
CA GLY A 23 10.23 7.36 4.20
C GLY A 23 8.78 6.92 4.02
N LEU A 24 8.08 7.51 3.05
CA LEU A 24 6.70 7.13 2.69
C LEU A 24 6.72 6.12 1.55
N TRP A 25 6.53 4.83 1.86
CA TRP A 25 6.49 3.79 0.85
C TRP A 25 5.06 3.55 0.35
N LEU A 26 4.85 3.73 -0.96
CA LEU A 26 3.66 3.28 -1.66
C LEU A 26 3.78 1.78 -2.00
N ALA A 27 3.08 0.94 -1.24
CA ALA A 27 3.16 -0.50 -1.42
C ALA A 27 2.50 -0.95 -2.75
N PRO A 28 2.92 -2.08 -3.34
CA PRO A 28 2.27 -2.62 -4.52
C PRO A 28 0.77 -2.89 -4.28
N LEU A 29 -0.05 -2.57 -5.29
CA LEU A 29 -1.48 -2.88 -5.29
C LEU A 29 -1.71 -4.39 -5.32
N VAL A 30 -2.64 -4.85 -4.49
CA VAL A 30 -3.08 -6.25 -4.40
C VAL A 30 -4.58 -6.30 -4.64
N TYR A 31 -5.06 -7.26 -5.43
CA TYR A 31 -6.50 -7.52 -5.54
C TYR A 31 -6.91 -8.46 -4.39
N LEU A 32 -7.88 -8.05 -3.58
CA LEU A 32 -8.43 -8.88 -2.51
C LEU A 32 -9.84 -9.32 -2.92
N GLU A 33 -10.06 -10.63 -3.04
CA GLU A 33 -11.39 -11.20 -3.32
C GLU A 33 -12.32 -11.12 -2.10
N ARG A 34 -11.74 -11.14 -0.90
CA ARG A 34 -12.46 -11.09 0.37
C ARG A 34 -11.89 -9.96 1.23
N ALA A 35 -12.52 -8.79 1.16
CA ALA A 35 -12.15 -7.64 1.98
C ALA A 35 -13.38 -7.01 2.64
N ARG A 36 -13.14 -6.17 3.66
CA ARG A 36 -14.17 -5.49 4.46
C ARG A 36 -15.20 -4.74 3.61
N TYR A 37 -14.79 -4.25 2.44
CA TYR A 37 -15.61 -3.43 1.55
C TYR A 37 -15.97 -4.14 0.23
N GLY A 38 -15.93 -5.48 0.21
CA GLY A 38 -16.14 -6.30 -0.99
C GLY A 38 -14.84 -6.55 -1.77
N PRO A 39 -14.90 -7.30 -2.88
CA PRO A 39 -13.73 -7.58 -3.71
C PRO A 39 -13.21 -6.31 -4.39
N GLY A 40 -11.89 -6.18 -4.54
CA GLY A 40 -11.30 -5.03 -5.23
C GLY A 40 -9.81 -4.82 -4.99
N TRP A 41 -9.31 -3.78 -5.65
CA TRP A 41 -7.92 -3.34 -5.49
C TRP A 41 -7.71 -2.66 -4.14
N TYR A 42 -6.61 -3.06 -3.50
CA TYR A 42 -6.15 -2.59 -2.20
C TYR A 42 -4.72 -2.06 -2.33
N GLY A 43 -4.49 -0.90 -1.74
CA GLY A 43 -3.18 -0.29 -1.63
C GLY A 43 -2.93 0.20 -0.21
N LYS A 44 -1.70 0.64 0.04
CA LYS A 44 -1.35 1.29 1.31
C LYS A 44 -0.10 2.12 1.18
N VAL A 45 -0.02 3.13 2.04
CA VAL A 45 1.22 3.87 2.32
C VAL A 45 1.75 3.43 3.67
N VAL A 46 3.06 3.20 3.75
CA VAL A 46 3.73 2.59 4.90
C VAL A 46 4.93 3.43 5.31
N SER A 47 5.11 3.64 6.62
CA SER A 47 6.29 4.31 7.18
C SER A 47 6.56 3.88 8.62
N ALA A 48 7.81 3.95 9.07
CA ALA A 48 8.17 3.92 10.48
C ALA A 48 8.03 5.29 11.17
N ASP A 49 7.90 6.37 10.40
CA ASP A 49 7.65 7.73 10.89
C ASP A 49 6.14 8.03 10.87
N PRO A 50 5.44 7.93 12.03
CA PRO A 50 4.01 8.16 12.08
C PRO A 50 3.64 9.62 11.79
N GLN A 51 4.49 10.58 12.14
CA GLN A 51 4.20 12.00 11.96
C GLN A 51 4.22 12.35 10.49
N ARG A 52 5.21 11.85 9.74
CA ARG A 52 5.29 12.05 8.29
C ARG A 52 4.12 11.38 7.56
N LEU A 53 3.76 10.17 7.96
CA LEU A 53 2.61 9.46 7.38
C LEU A 53 1.30 10.19 7.66
N LEU A 54 1.12 10.72 8.87
CA LEU A 54 -0.06 11.52 9.23
C LEU A 54 -0.10 12.86 8.50
N ALA A 55 1.03 13.56 8.36
CA ALA A 55 1.09 14.82 7.61
C ALA A 55 0.66 14.62 6.16
N TRP A 56 1.14 13.55 5.51
CA TRP A 56 0.67 13.17 4.17
C TRP A 56 -0.82 12.85 4.17
N ALA A 57 -1.31 12.06 5.12
CA ALA A 57 -2.73 11.69 5.24
C ALA A 57 -3.65 12.91 5.31
N ILE A 58 -3.32 13.84 6.21
CA ILE A 58 -4.06 15.09 6.44
C ILE A 58 -4.08 15.92 5.15
N SER A 59 -2.97 16.01 4.43
CA SER A 59 -2.91 16.73 3.16
C SER A 59 -3.81 16.13 2.07
N LYS A 60 -4.22 14.87 2.21
CA LYS A 60 -5.14 14.16 1.31
C LYS A 60 -6.57 14.06 1.87
N GLY A 61 -6.87 14.74 2.98
CA GLY A 61 -8.18 14.67 3.64
C GLY A 61 -8.47 13.31 4.29
N ILE A 62 -7.44 12.50 4.57
CA ILE A 62 -7.58 11.22 5.26
C ILE A 62 -7.54 11.49 6.78
N PRO A 63 -8.55 11.03 7.56
CA PRO A 63 -8.61 11.32 8.99
C PRO A 63 -7.52 10.55 9.75
N GLN A 64 -7.02 11.14 10.84
CA GLN A 64 -5.97 10.55 11.69
C GLN A 64 -6.28 9.12 12.16
N ARG A 65 -7.55 8.81 12.43
CA ARG A 65 -8.01 7.45 12.82
C ARG A 65 -7.76 6.37 11.76
N ALA A 66 -7.41 6.74 10.53
CA ALA A 66 -7.04 5.81 9.47
C ALA A 66 -5.61 5.26 9.63
N LEU A 67 -4.78 5.90 10.46
CA LEU A 67 -3.46 5.41 10.82
C LEU A 67 -3.61 4.12 11.63
N GLN A 68 -2.99 3.05 11.17
CA GLN A 68 -2.95 1.79 11.93
C GLN A 68 -1.51 1.44 12.26
N VAL A 69 -1.29 0.94 13.47
CA VAL A 69 0.01 0.44 13.92
C VAL A 69 0.22 -0.95 13.33
N LYS A 70 1.36 -1.15 12.66
CA LYS A 70 1.76 -2.45 12.13
C LYS A 70 3.26 -2.56 12.03
N SER A 71 3.83 -3.61 12.60
CA SER A 71 5.27 -3.79 12.52
C SER A 71 5.79 -4.00 11.09
N LEU A 72 7.01 -3.56 10.83
CA LEU A 72 7.73 -3.80 9.57
C LEU A 72 8.75 -4.93 9.76
N PRO A 73 8.93 -5.80 8.76
CA PRO A 73 10.06 -6.72 8.76
C PRO A 73 11.37 -5.95 8.57
N ASP A 74 12.38 -6.20 9.40
CA ASP A 74 13.75 -5.71 9.16
C ASP A 74 14.40 -6.52 8.02
N VAL A 75 14.24 -6.06 6.79
CA VAL A 75 14.64 -6.83 5.60
C VAL A 75 16.15 -6.94 5.41
N ASP A 76 16.94 -6.17 6.15
CA ASP A 76 18.39 -6.25 6.15
C ASP A 76 18.91 -7.37 7.06
N MET A 77 18.05 -7.92 7.94
CA MET A 77 18.36 -9.13 8.68
C MET A 77 18.03 -10.41 7.90
N PRO A 78 18.79 -11.51 8.13
CA PRO A 78 18.49 -12.83 7.60
C PRO A 78 17.05 -13.25 7.92
N ARG A 79 16.40 -13.94 6.98
CA ARG A 79 14.98 -14.31 7.11
C ARG A 79 14.68 -15.13 8.38
N ALA A 80 15.60 -16.00 8.79
CA ALA A 80 15.44 -16.87 9.96
C ALA A 80 15.45 -16.12 11.30
N THR A 81 16.13 -14.98 11.37
CA THR A 81 16.33 -14.19 12.61
C THR A 81 15.75 -12.78 12.48
N ARG A 82 14.88 -12.57 11.49
CA ARG A 82 14.37 -11.26 11.13
C ARG A 82 13.50 -10.67 12.25
N ARG A 83 13.96 -9.57 12.84
CA ARG A 83 13.18 -8.83 13.81
C ARG A 83 12.07 -7.99 13.18
N ARG A 84 11.21 -7.47 14.05
CA ARG A 84 10.07 -6.60 13.71
C ARG A 84 10.37 -5.19 14.21
N LEU A 85 10.29 -4.20 13.31
CA LEU A 85 10.46 -2.79 13.61
C LEU A 85 9.09 -2.13 13.85
N PRO A 86 9.02 -1.03 14.62
CA PRO A 86 7.83 -0.17 14.65
C PRO A 86 7.43 0.26 13.24
N GLY A 87 6.13 0.39 13.01
CA GLY A 87 5.62 0.77 11.71
C GLY A 87 4.16 1.14 11.75
N TYR A 88 3.76 1.87 10.71
CA TYR A 88 2.43 2.40 10.55
C TYR A 88 2.02 2.29 9.09
N HIS A 89 0.74 2.10 8.84
CA HIS A 89 0.19 2.16 7.48
C HIS A 89 -1.11 2.96 7.43
N ILE A 90 -1.44 3.40 6.22
CA ILE A 90 -2.77 3.89 5.85
C ILE A 90 -3.26 3.04 4.71
N ASP A 91 -4.37 2.36 4.95
CA ASP A 91 -5.04 1.52 3.97
C ASP A 91 -5.82 2.37 2.96
N LEU A 92 -5.65 2.05 1.69
CA LEU A 92 -6.31 2.71 0.58
C LEU A 92 -7.19 1.71 -0.18
N TRP A 93 -8.43 2.09 -0.44
CA TRP A 93 -9.42 1.27 -1.12
C TRP A 93 -10.34 2.15 -1.97
N GLY A 94 -10.83 1.60 -3.09
CA GLY A 94 -11.77 2.29 -3.98
C GLY A 94 -11.23 3.64 -4.44
N ALA A 95 -12.05 4.69 -4.32
CA ALA A 95 -11.66 6.05 -4.72
C ALA A 95 -10.41 6.59 -3.99
N ARG A 96 -10.10 6.10 -2.78
CA ARG A 96 -8.90 6.54 -2.04
C ARG A 96 -7.59 6.07 -2.67
N LEU A 97 -7.62 5.08 -3.57
CA LEU A 97 -6.43 4.69 -4.32
C LEU A 97 -5.88 5.86 -5.17
N ALA A 98 -6.76 6.69 -5.73
CA ALA A 98 -6.37 7.84 -6.54
C ALA A 98 -5.63 8.95 -5.75
N LEU A 99 -5.61 8.87 -4.41
CA LEU A 99 -4.87 9.82 -3.57
C LEU A 99 -3.36 9.57 -3.58
N ALA A 100 -2.93 8.37 -4.02
CA ALA A 100 -1.54 7.94 -3.98
C ALA A 100 -1.05 7.22 -5.25
N TYR A 101 -1.94 6.50 -5.95
CA TYR A 101 -1.59 5.74 -7.15
C TYR A 101 -1.94 6.53 -8.42
N ASP A 102 -1.12 6.34 -9.45
CA ASP A 102 -1.35 6.89 -10.79
C ASP A 102 -2.72 6.41 -11.33
N PRO A 103 -3.62 7.34 -11.72
CA PRO A 103 -4.89 7.01 -12.34
C PRO A 103 -4.77 6.10 -13.57
N GLN A 104 -3.73 6.24 -14.38
CA GLN A 104 -3.53 5.38 -15.55
C GLN A 104 -3.21 3.94 -15.14
N MET A 105 -2.41 3.75 -14.10
CA MET A 105 -2.13 2.43 -13.52
C MET A 105 -3.43 1.80 -12.98
N LEU A 106 -4.26 2.57 -12.29
CA LEU A 106 -5.53 2.09 -11.74
C LEU A 106 -6.50 1.67 -12.85
N ALA A 107 -6.59 2.44 -13.94
CA ALA A 107 -7.42 2.11 -15.09
C ALA A 107 -7.01 0.77 -15.74
N ARG A 108 -5.73 0.59 -16.07
CA ARG A 108 -5.21 -0.67 -16.66
C ARG A 108 -5.52 -1.90 -15.82
N ARG A 109 -5.46 -1.75 -14.49
CA ARG A 109 -5.75 -2.83 -13.54
C ARG A 109 -7.23 -3.15 -13.42
N ARG A 110 -8.11 -2.16 -13.62
CA ARG A 110 -9.56 -2.35 -13.68
C ARG A 110 -9.95 -3.15 -14.92
N ASP A 111 -9.35 -2.84 -16.07
CA ASP A 111 -9.63 -3.53 -17.33
C ASP A 111 -9.16 -5.00 -17.27
N SER A 112 -8.01 -5.26 -16.64
CA SER A 112 -7.46 -6.61 -16.47
C SER A 112 -8.30 -7.49 -15.51
N SER A 113 -8.92 -6.90 -14.48
CA SER A 113 -9.84 -7.62 -13.57
C SER A 113 -11.23 -7.87 -14.14
N SER A 114 -11.54 -7.30 -15.32
CA SER A 114 -12.85 -7.41 -15.98
C SER A 114 -12.90 -8.52 -17.04
N ALA A 115 -11.79 -9.26 -17.23
CA ALA A 115 -11.79 -10.43 -18.11
C ALA A 115 -12.63 -11.55 -17.45
N PRO A 116 -13.66 -12.09 -18.13
CA PRO A 116 -14.43 -13.20 -17.58
C PRO A 116 -13.51 -14.41 -17.36
N PRO A 117 -13.79 -15.28 -16.36
CA PRO A 117 -13.15 -16.58 -16.33
C PRO A 117 -13.42 -17.27 -17.66
N LEU A 118 -12.37 -17.74 -18.33
CA LEU A 118 -12.50 -18.69 -19.43
C LEU A 118 -13.33 -19.85 -18.89
N SER A 119 -14.63 -19.88 -19.20
CA SER A 119 -15.47 -21.05 -19.00
C SER A 119 -14.76 -22.19 -19.71
N THR A 120 -14.21 -23.10 -18.91
CA THR A 120 -13.80 -24.42 -19.35
C THR A 120 -15.02 -25.05 -20.03
N ARG A 121 -14.98 -25.07 -21.36
CA ARG A 121 -15.93 -25.84 -22.16
C ARG A 121 -15.83 -27.30 -21.73
N THR A 122 -16.91 -27.77 -21.13
CA THR A 122 -17.21 -29.19 -20.94
C THR A 122 -17.09 -29.92 -22.28
N ARG A 123 -16.38 -31.04 -22.29
CA ARG A 123 -16.59 -32.13 -23.24
C ARG A 123 -16.87 -33.39 -22.43
#